data_AF-Q68T04-F1
#
_entry.id   AF-Q68T04-F1
#
_cell.length_a   1.000
_cell.length_b   1.000
_cell.length_c   1.000
_cell.angle_alpha   90.00
_cell.angle_beta   90.00
_cell.angle_gamma   90.00
#
_symmetry.space_group_name_H-M   'P 1'
#
loop_
_entity.id
_entity.type
_entity.pdbx_description
1 polymer ?
#
loop_
_entity_poly.entity_id
_entity_poly.type
_entity_poly.pdbx_seq_one_letter_code
_entity_poly.pdbx_strand_id
1 'polypeptide(L)'
;SALMDMEEDILEGLKTQDLDDYLKGPFTVVIKESCDGMGDVSEKHGCGPAVPEKAVRFSFTVMSITVTHDNGNSKVFEENKPNSELCCKPLCLMLADESDHETLTAILSPLVTEREAMKNSALILDMGGIPRMFKFVFRGTGYDEKLVREIE
;
A
#
# COMPACT_ATOMS: atom_id res chain seq x y z
N SER A 1 -6.89 -7.09 3.89
CA SER A 1 -7.04 -7.93 2.69
C SER A 1 -5.69 -8.26 2.09
N ALA A 2 -4.92 -7.29 1.58
CA ALA A 2 -3.66 -7.55 0.86
C ALA A 2 -2.68 -8.50 1.56
N LEU A 3 -2.48 -8.37 2.88
CA LEU A 3 -1.65 -9.29 3.64
C LEU A 3 -2.22 -10.72 3.71
N MET A 4 -3.55 -10.88 3.84
CA MET A 4 -4.20 -12.19 3.83
C MET A 4 -4.11 -12.85 2.47
N ASP A 5 -4.18 -12.08 1.38
CA ASP A 5 -3.96 -12.62 0.02
C ASP A 5 -2.55 -13.22 -0.13
N MET A 6 -1.60 -12.79 0.70
CA MET A 6 -0.19 -13.21 0.69
C MET A 6 0.13 -14.18 1.85
N GLU A 7 -0.89 -14.73 2.52
CA GLU A 7 -0.69 -15.60 3.68
C GLU A 7 0.20 -16.81 3.35
N GLU A 8 -0.07 -17.48 2.23
CA GLU A 8 0.72 -18.64 1.78
C GLU A 8 2.18 -18.25 1.52
N ASP A 9 2.41 -17.13 0.82
CA ASP A 9 3.76 -16.62 0.52
C ASP A 9 4.55 -16.29 1.80
N ILE A 10 3.89 -15.70 2.81
CA ILE A 10 4.52 -15.36 4.09
C ILE A 10 4.91 -16.62 4.86
N LEU A 11 4.01 -17.63 4.89
CA LEU A 11 4.27 -18.90 5.58
C LEU A 11 5.35 -19.73 4.87
N GLU A 12 5.36 -19.75 3.54
CA GLU A 12 6.43 -20.36 2.75
C GLU A 12 7.76 -19.61 2.95
N GLY A 13 7.71 -18.29 3.06
CA GLY A 13 8.83 -17.44 3.38
C GLY A 13 9.48 -17.76 4.73
N LEU A 14 8.67 -18.00 5.76
CA LEU A 14 9.17 -18.45 7.07
C LEU A 14 9.90 -19.79 6.96
N LYS A 15 9.28 -20.77 6.29
CA LYS A 15 9.87 -22.09 6.07
C LYS A 15 11.19 -22.02 5.31
N THR A 16 11.25 -21.19 4.27
CA THR A 16 12.46 -20.99 3.45
C THR A 16 13.60 -20.36 4.24
N GLN A 17 13.29 -19.59 5.27
CA GLN A 17 14.27 -18.98 6.18
C GLN A 17 14.59 -19.88 7.39
N ASP A 18 14.16 -21.15 7.38
CA ASP A 18 14.27 -22.10 8.51
C ASP A 18 13.65 -21.56 9.82
N LEU A 19 12.58 -20.77 9.71
CA LEU A 19 11.83 -20.22 10.83
C LEU A 19 10.55 -21.00 11.07
N ASP A 20 10.18 -21.08 12.35
CA ASP A 20 8.94 -21.71 12.77
C ASP A 20 7.71 -20.99 12.22
N ASP A 21 6.76 -21.77 11.71
CA ASP A 21 5.50 -21.23 11.20
C ASP A 21 4.66 -20.59 12.30
N TYR A 22 4.84 -20.94 13.57
CA TYR A 22 4.14 -20.32 14.70
C TYR A 22 4.71 -18.97 15.17
N LEU A 23 5.72 -18.43 14.47
CA LEU A 23 6.32 -17.14 14.80
C LEU A 23 5.28 -16.02 14.68
N LYS A 24 5.15 -15.23 15.76
CA LYS A 24 4.13 -14.17 15.90
C LYS A 24 4.60 -12.79 15.49
N GLY A 25 5.90 -12.60 15.25
CA GLY A 25 6.50 -11.32 14.88
C GLY A 25 7.23 -10.60 16.02
N PRO A 26 7.55 -9.31 15.87
CA PRO A 26 6.93 -8.39 14.90
C PRO A 26 7.42 -8.58 13.46
N PHE A 27 6.47 -8.61 12.53
CA PHE A 27 6.70 -8.50 11.09
C PHE A 27 6.72 -7.02 10.70
N THR A 28 7.69 -6.61 9.89
CA THR A 28 7.79 -5.28 9.30
C THR A 28 7.45 -5.38 7.82
N VAL A 29 6.40 -4.69 7.41
CA VAL A 29 5.88 -4.65 6.04
C VAL A 29 6.31 -3.33 5.41
N VAL A 30 7.11 -3.41 4.36
CA VAL A 30 7.50 -2.23 3.58
C VAL A 30 6.50 -2.04 2.45
N ILE A 31 5.81 -0.90 2.44
CA ILE A 31 4.80 -0.54 1.45
C ILE A 31 5.37 0.57 0.56
N LYS A 32 5.36 0.36 -0.76
CA LYS A 32 5.54 1.43 -1.74
C LYS A 32 4.18 2.06 -2.00
N GLU A 33 4.10 3.37 -1.84
CA GLU A 33 2.92 4.17 -2.21
C GLU A 33 3.19 4.84 -3.56
N SER A 34 2.15 4.86 -4.39
CA SER A 34 2.17 5.46 -5.72
C SER A 34 0.91 6.28 -5.93
N CYS A 35 1.04 7.41 -6.60
CA CYS A 35 -0.11 8.17 -7.05
C CYS A 35 0.17 8.80 -8.41
N ASP A 36 -0.76 8.61 -9.34
CA ASP A 36 -0.61 9.03 -10.73
C ASP A 36 -1.90 9.69 -11.26
N GLY A 37 -1.74 10.80 -11.98
CA GLY A 37 -2.78 11.45 -12.75
C GLY A 37 -2.92 10.84 -14.15
N MET A 38 -4.16 10.75 -14.63
CA MET A 38 -4.54 10.26 -15.94
C MET A 38 -5.36 11.32 -16.66
N GLY A 39 -4.90 11.73 -17.84
CA GLY A 39 -5.67 12.56 -18.77
C GLY A 39 -6.61 11.75 -19.65
N ASP A 40 -7.43 12.45 -20.44
CA ASP A 40 -8.30 11.88 -21.47
C ASP A 40 -9.29 10.81 -20.95
N VAL A 41 -9.76 10.96 -19.71
CA VAL A 41 -10.74 10.07 -19.08
C VAL A 41 -12.14 10.61 -19.37
N SER A 42 -12.77 10.17 -20.45
CA SER A 42 -14.05 10.74 -20.91
C SER A 42 -15.15 10.72 -19.86
N GLU A 43 -15.84 11.85 -19.70
CA GLU A 43 -17.04 11.94 -18.88
C GLU A 43 -18.18 11.15 -19.56
N LYS A 44 -18.94 10.41 -18.75
CA LYS A 44 -20.13 9.70 -19.25
C LYS A 44 -21.37 10.56 -19.06
N HIS A 45 -22.29 10.50 -20.04
CA HIS A 45 -23.63 11.03 -19.86
C HIS A 45 -24.30 10.41 -18.62
N GLY A 46 -25.01 11.23 -17.84
CA GLY A 46 -25.71 10.77 -16.65
C GLY A 46 -26.35 11.90 -15.85
N CYS A 47 -26.91 11.56 -14.69
CA CYS A 47 -27.50 12.52 -13.75
C CYS A 47 -26.54 12.92 -12.61
N GLY A 48 -25.26 12.57 -12.75
CA GLY A 48 -24.22 12.91 -11.77
C GLY A 48 -23.83 14.38 -11.82
N PRO A 49 -23.01 14.85 -10.85
CA PRO A 49 -22.36 16.14 -10.99
C PRO A 49 -21.46 16.15 -12.23
N ALA A 50 -21.23 17.32 -12.81
CA ALA A 50 -20.19 17.49 -13.82
C ALA A 50 -18.83 17.13 -13.20
N VAL A 51 -18.06 16.27 -13.88
CA VAL A 51 -16.75 15.80 -13.42
C VAL A 51 -15.67 16.13 -14.46
N PRO A 52 -14.41 16.34 -14.05
CA PRO A 52 -13.33 16.56 -15.00
C PRO A 52 -13.09 15.29 -15.82
N GLU A 53 -12.65 15.47 -17.08
CA GLU A 53 -12.20 14.36 -17.93
C GLU A 53 -10.77 13.88 -17.59
N LYS A 54 -10.50 13.78 -16.29
CA LYS A 54 -9.23 13.39 -15.69
C LYS A 54 -9.49 12.50 -14.50
N ALA A 55 -8.56 11.61 -14.22
CA ALA A 55 -8.60 10.77 -13.03
C ALA A 55 -7.29 10.84 -12.26
N VAL A 56 -7.36 10.60 -10.97
CA VAL A 56 -6.19 10.35 -10.13
C VAL A 56 -6.36 8.98 -9.48
N ARG A 57 -5.29 8.21 -9.48
CA ARG A 57 -5.23 6.89 -8.85
C ARG A 57 -4.17 6.90 -7.76
N PHE A 58 -4.59 6.59 -6.54
CA PHE A 58 -3.68 6.24 -5.45
C PHE A 58 -3.63 4.72 -5.29
N SER A 59 -2.44 4.16 -5.26
CA SER A 59 -2.19 2.72 -5.17
C SER A 59 -1.06 2.42 -4.19
N PHE A 60 -0.93 1.15 -3.81
CA PHE A 60 0.19 0.68 -3.03
C PHE A 60 0.65 -0.72 -3.47
N THR A 61 1.89 -1.04 -3.13
CA THR A 61 2.51 -2.35 -3.35
C THR A 61 3.19 -2.79 -2.07
N VAL A 62 2.96 -4.03 -1.65
CA VAL A 62 3.77 -4.66 -0.59
C VAL A 62 5.10 -5.05 -1.21
N MET A 63 6.17 -4.35 -0.84
CA MET A 63 7.50 -4.54 -1.44
C MET A 63 8.26 -5.68 -0.78
N SER A 64 8.20 -5.75 0.55
CA SER A 64 8.85 -6.80 1.31
C SER A 64 8.23 -6.96 2.69
N ILE A 65 8.37 -8.16 3.25
CA ILE A 65 7.99 -8.46 4.62
C ILE A 65 9.21 -9.08 5.30
N THR A 66 9.60 -8.51 6.44
CA THR A 66 10.74 -8.97 7.24
C THR A 66 10.26 -9.30 8.64
N VAL A 67 10.79 -10.34 9.26
CA VAL A 67 10.48 -10.69 10.65
C VAL A 67 11.71 -10.53 11.54
N THR A 68 11.53 -9.89 12.68
CA THR A 68 12.58 -9.77 13.72
C THR A 68 12.47 -10.95 14.68
N HIS A 69 13.60 -11.58 14.96
CA HIS A 69 13.76 -12.74 15.83
C HIS A 69 15.13 -12.71 16.51
N ASP A 70 15.40 -13.64 17.43
CA ASP A 70 16.60 -13.60 18.29
C ASP A 70 17.92 -13.54 17.50
N ASN A 71 17.95 -14.11 16.29
CA ASN A 71 19.12 -14.14 15.41
C ASN A 71 19.19 -12.98 14.41
N GLY A 72 18.30 -11.99 14.52
CA GLY A 72 18.30 -10.78 13.69
C GLY A 72 17.00 -10.59 12.90
N ASN A 73 17.14 -10.17 11.63
CA ASN A 73 16.02 -9.89 10.75
C ASN A 73 16.09 -10.81 9.52
N SER A 74 15.02 -11.56 9.26
CA SER A 74 14.90 -12.41 8.07
C SER A 74 13.82 -11.88 7.15
N LYS A 75 14.14 -11.72 5.86
CA LYS A 75 13.17 -11.31 4.85
C LYS A 75 12.38 -12.54 4.41
N VAL A 76 11.08 -12.56 4.71
CA VAL A 76 10.18 -13.68 4.41
C VAL A 76 9.44 -13.49 3.09
N PHE A 77 9.30 -12.26 2.63
CA PHE A 77 8.72 -11.96 1.32
C PHE A 77 9.46 -10.81 0.65
N GLU A 78 9.62 -10.90 -0.66
CA GLU A 78 10.13 -9.84 -1.52
C GLU A 78 9.39 -9.86 -2.86
N GLU A 79 8.85 -8.72 -3.27
CA GLU A 79 8.20 -8.59 -4.56
C GLU A 79 9.25 -8.60 -5.68
N ASN A 80 9.19 -9.63 -6.53
CA ASN A 80 10.15 -9.85 -7.61
C ASN A 80 9.96 -8.88 -8.79
N LYS A 81 8.74 -8.38 -9.00
CA LYS A 81 8.38 -7.47 -10.09
C LYS A 81 7.64 -6.26 -9.54
N PRO A 82 8.32 -5.36 -8.78
CA PRO A 82 7.68 -4.30 -8.01
C PRO A 82 6.96 -3.23 -8.84
N ASN A 83 7.15 -3.23 -10.16
CA ASN A 83 6.49 -2.31 -11.09
C ASN A 83 5.47 -3.02 -11.99
N SER A 84 5.13 -4.28 -11.71
CA SER A 84 4.02 -4.95 -12.40
C SER A 84 2.68 -4.41 -11.89
N GLU A 85 1.76 -4.22 -12.83
CA GLU A 85 0.35 -3.95 -12.61
C GLU A 85 -0.33 -4.99 -11.70
N LEU A 86 0.17 -6.23 -11.65
CA LEU A 86 -0.40 -7.32 -10.83
C LEU A 86 -0.18 -7.11 -9.32
N CYS A 87 0.91 -6.44 -8.94
CA CYS A 87 1.25 -6.16 -7.54
C CYS A 87 0.83 -4.75 -7.09
N CYS A 88 0.45 -3.88 -8.03
CA CYS A 88 0.01 -2.52 -7.76
C CYS A 88 -1.48 -2.50 -7.39
N LYS A 89 -1.78 -2.63 -6.10
CA LYS A 89 -3.16 -2.69 -5.59
C LYS A 89 -3.76 -1.28 -5.53
N PRO A 90 -4.89 -1.01 -6.22
CA PRO A 90 -5.56 0.28 -6.16
C PRO A 90 -6.17 0.49 -4.78
N LEU A 91 -6.03 1.70 -4.23
CA LEU A 91 -6.59 2.07 -2.92
C LEU A 91 -7.65 3.17 -3.07
N CYS A 92 -7.40 4.16 -3.92
CA CYS A 92 -8.36 5.23 -4.19
C CYS A 92 -8.35 5.60 -5.68
N LEU A 93 -9.54 5.71 -6.26
CA LEU A 93 -9.76 6.16 -7.63
C LEU A 93 -10.70 7.36 -7.57
N MET A 94 -10.29 8.47 -8.18
CA MET A 94 -11.09 9.69 -8.21
C MET A 94 -11.11 10.29 -9.61
N LEU A 95 -12.25 10.88 -9.98
CA LEU A 95 -12.35 11.75 -11.17
C LEU A 95 -12.02 13.17 -10.72
N ALA A 96 -10.73 13.51 -10.78
CA ALA A 96 -10.19 14.79 -10.35
C ALA A 96 -9.02 15.17 -11.26
N ASP A 97 -8.74 16.47 -11.37
CA ASP A 97 -7.46 16.94 -11.90
C ASP A 97 -6.44 16.88 -10.76
N GLU A 98 -5.30 16.24 -10.97
CA GLU A 98 -4.20 16.25 -9.99
C GLU A 98 -3.76 17.68 -9.62
N SER A 99 -3.92 18.63 -10.56
CA SER A 99 -3.53 20.03 -10.37
C SER A 99 -4.54 20.80 -9.50
N ASP A 100 -5.73 20.25 -9.23
CA ASP A 100 -6.70 20.82 -8.31
C ASP A 100 -6.39 20.37 -6.88
N HIS A 101 -5.54 21.18 -6.23
CA HIS A 101 -5.05 20.91 -4.88
C HIS A 101 -6.16 20.82 -3.84
N GLU A 102 -7.25 21.59 -3.97
CA GLU A 102 -8.35 21.58 -3.00
C GLU A 102 -9.08 20.23 -3.05
N THR A 103 -9.45 19.79 -4.25
CA THR A 103 -10.11 18.50 -4.47
C THR A 103 -9.21 17.34 -4.09
N LEU A 104 -7.94 17.38 -4.51
CA LEU A 104 -6.97 16.31 -4.23
C LEU A 104 -6.74 16.15 -2.72
N THR A 105 -6.53 17.25 -2.00
CA THR A 105 -6.33 17.25 -0.55
C THR A 105 -7.60 16.79 0.18
N ALA A 106 -8.78 17.26 -0.24
CA ALA A 106 -10.04 16.83 0.36
C ALA A 106 -10.25 15.31 0.26
N ILE A 107 -9.87 14.70 -0.86
CA ILE A 107 -10.02 13.26 -1.09
C ILE A 107 -8.91 12.43 -0.42
N LEU A 108 -7.65 12.87 -0.48
CA LEU A 108 -6.51 12.09 0.01
C LEU A 108 -6.20 12.30 1.49
N SER A 109 -6.64 13.40 2.12
CA SER A 109 -6.34 13.67 3.54
C SER A 109 -6.80 12.58 4.52
N PRO A 110 -7.93 11.87 4.32
CA PRO A 110 -8.27 10.72 5.16
C PRO A 110 -7.25 9.58 5.04
N LEU A 111 -6.78 9.26 3.83
CA LEU A 111 -5.75 8.23 3.62
C LEU A 111 -4.42 8.60 4.27
N VAL A 112 -4.02 9.87 4.17
CA VAL A 112 -2.82 10.37 4.85
C VAL A 112 -2.98 10.23 6.37
N THR A 113 -4.15 10.54 6.91
CA THR A 113 -4.45 10.40 8.35
C THR A 113 -4.38 8.95 8.81
N GLU A 114 -5.00 8.02 8.06
CA GLU A 114 -4.94 6.58 8.35
C GLU A 114 -3.50 6.06 8.30
N ARG A 115 -2.74 6.45 7.27
CA ARG A 115 -1.32 6.09 7.11
C ARG A 115 -0.47 6.56 8.30
N GLU A 116 -0.64 7.80 8.76
CA GLU A 116 0.09 8.32 9.93
C GLU A 116 -0.29 7.59 11.23
N ALA A 117 -1.57 7.23 11.40
CA ALA A 117 -1.98 6.38 12.52
C ALA A 117 -1.33 4.99 12.43
N MET A 118 -1.28 4.40 11.24
CA MET A 118 -0.68 3.08 11.02
C MET A 118 0.81 3.03 11.34
N LYS A 119 1.58 4.08 11.01
CA LYS A 119 3.04 4.16 11.30
C LYS A 119 3.37 3.99 12.79
N ASN A 120 2.48 4.46 13.66
CA ASN A 120 2.67 4.46 15.11
C ASN A 120 1.90 3.33 15.82
N SER A 121 1.40 2.35 15.06
CA SER A 121 0.58 1.25 15.55
C SER A 121 1.13 -0.11 15.15
N ALA A 122 0.47 -1.17 15.59
CA ALA A 122 0.70 -2.52 15.10
C ALA A 122 -0.64 -3.18 14.78
N LEU A 123 -0.73 -3.82 13.62
CA LEU A 123 -1.87 -4.63 13.21
C LEU A 123 -1.70 -6.04 13.75
N ILE A 124 -2.70 -6.56 14.47
CA ILE A 124 -2.80 -7.98 14.79
C ILE A 124 -3.73 -8.63 13.77
N LEU A 125 -3.23 -9.65 13.09
CA LEU A 125 -3.97 -10.36 12.05
C LEU A 125 -3.77 -11.86 12.22
N ASP A 126 -4.87 -12.63 12.19
CA ASP A 126 -4.81 -14.08 12.26
C ASP A 126 -4.45 -14.66 10.89
N MET A 127 -3.40 -15.47 10.86
CA MET A 127 -2.94 -16.19 9.68
C MET A 127 -2.58 -17.61 10.12
N GLY A 128 -3.06 -18.63 9.42
CA GLY A 128 -2.84 -20.04 9.77
C GLY A 128 -3.35 -20.39 11.18
N GLY A 129 -4.35 -19.68 11.70
CA GLY A 129 -4.87 -19.85 13.06
C GLY A 129 -4.01 -19.21 14.16
N ILE A 130 -3.04 -18.37 13.79
CA ILE A 130 -2.10 -17.74 14.73
C ILE A 130 -2.16 -16.21 14.57
N PRO A 131 -2.42 -15.46 15.66
CA PRO A 131 -2.39 -14.00 15.63
C PRO A 131 -0.94 -13.52 15.50
N ARG A 132 -0.64 -12.85 14.38
CA ARG A 132 0.66 -12.26 14.07
C ARG A 132 0.60 -10.74 14.10
N MET A 133 1.68 -10.12 14.57
CA MET A 133 1.83 -8.68 14.70
C MET A 133 2.59 -8.09 13.51
N PHE A 134 2.00 -7.11 12.84
CA PHE A 134 2.56 -6.40 11.70
C PHE A 134 2.74 -4.91 12.00
N LYS A 135 3.89 -4.37 11.62
CA LYS A 135 4.22 -2.95 11.59
C LYS A 135 4.45 -2.52 10.15
N PHE A 136 4.17 -1.26 9.85
CA PHE A 136 4.21 -0.76 8.48
C PHE A 136 5.26 0.35 8.31
N VAL A 137 6.01 0.27 7.22
CA VAL A 137 6.90 1.32 6.75
C VAL A 137 6.42 1.74 5.37
N PHE A 138 5.88 2.95 5.28
CA PHE A 138 5.39 3.52 4.03
C PHE A 138 6.50 4.31 3.34
N ARG A 139 6.65 4.07 2.04
CA ARG A 139 7.62 4.76 1.18
C ARG A 139 6.89 5.35 -0.02
N GLY A 140 6.73 6.67 -0.01
CA GLY A 140 6.15 7.44 -1.09
C GLY A 140 7.12 7.67 -2.24
N THR A 141 7.40 6.63 -3.04
CA THR A 141 8.38 6.71 -4.14
C THR A 141 7.76 6.58 -5.52
N GLY A 142 6.45 6.36 -5.62
CA GLY A 142 5.71 6.23 -6.88
C GLY A 142 4.93 7.48 -7.27
N TYR A 143 5.42 8.67 -6.88
CA TYR A 143 4.85 9.96 -7.25
C TYR A 143 5.68 10.58 -8.38
N ASP A 144 5.04 11.27 -9.32
CA ASP A 144 5.79 12.09 -10.28
C ASP A 144 6.30 13.40 -9.60
N GLU A 145 7.28 14.07 -10.21
CA GLU A 145 7.88 15.28 -9.63
C GLU A 145 6.87 16.40 -9.39
N LYS A 146 5.78 16.42 -10.16
CA LYS A 146 4.73 17.44 -10.05
C LYS A 146 3.91 17.20 -8.79
N LEU A 147 3.48 15.96 -8.59
CA LEU A 147 2.65 15.54 -7.47
C LEU A 147 3.42 15.55 -6.14
N VAL A 148 4.73 15.26 -6.15
CA VAL A 148 5.59 15.43 -4.97
C VAL A 148 5.54 16.88 -4.47
N ARG A 149 5.64 17.86 -5.39
CA ARG A 149 5.61 19.29 -5.04
C ARG A 149 4.25 19.79 -4.55
N GLU A 150 3.17 19.08 -4.87
CA GLU A 150 1.81 19.46 -4.49
C GLU A 150 1.36 18.79 -3.19
N ILE A 151 1.98 17.66 -2.80
CA ILE A 151 1.63 16.90 -1.59
C ILE A 151 2.60 17.14 -0.42
N GLU A 152 3.87 17.47 -0.67
CA GLU A 152 4.86 17.88 0.35
C GLU A 152 4.76 19.37 0.74
#